data_AF-A0A917QRA5-F1
#
_entry.id   AF-A0A917QRA5-F1
#
_cell.length_a   1.000
_cell.length_b   1.000
_cell.length_c   1.000
_cell.angle_alpha   90.00
_cell.angle_beta   90.00
_cell.angle_gamma   90.00
#
_symmetry.space_group_name_H-M   'P 1'
#
loop_
_entity.id
_entity.type
_entity.pdbx_description
1 polymer ?
#
loop_
_entity_poly.entity_id
_entity_poly.type
_entity_poly.pdbx_seq_one_letter_code
_entity_poly.pdbx_strand_id
1 'polypeptide(L)'
;MASIMGKIKAICRSNKNLPLDVVLQHLNRVLRGWTAYFRFGVSFATFSYLRAYVWQRVTACIRRKHPKMNCKQLRRRYFGGRWWPVTATGTTLFNPTDAGTARYYYRRAQVSSPWPEAAAA
;
A
#
# COMPACT_ATOMS: atom_id res chain seq x y z
N MET A 1 3.52 2.99 13.67
CA MET A 1 3.76 1.97 12.61
C MET A 1 3.33 0.54 12.99
N ALA A 2 3.50 0.11 14.26
CA ALA A 2 3.20 -1.27 14.68
C ALA A 2 1.77 -1.76 14.36
N SER A 3 0.75 -0.89 14.48
CA SER A 3 -0.64 -1.25 14.23
C SER A 3 -0.90 -1.71 12.77
N ILE A 4 -0.43 -0.95 11.77
CA ILE A 4 -0.61 -1.33 10.36
C ILE A 4 0.18 -2.60 10.01
N MET A 5 1.40 -2.74 10.54
CA MET A 5 2.21 -3.94 10.35
C MET A 5 1.57 -5.17 10.99
N GLY A 6 0.98 -5.00 12.17
CA GLY A 6 0.19 -6.03 12.86
C GLY A 6 -0.99 -6.47 12.02
N LYS A 7 -1.76 -5.53 11.45
CA LYS A 7 -2.87 -5.83 10.53
C LYS A 7 -2.40 -6.59 9.29
N ILE A 8 -1.35 -6.12 8.61
CA ILE A 8 -0.78 -6.79 7.43
C ILE A 8 -0.34 -8.22 7.79
N LYS A 9 0.33 -8.40 8.93
CA LYS A 9 0.77 -9.70 9.42
C LYS A 9 -0.42 -10.62 9.72
N ALA A 10 -1.48 -10.10 10.34
CA ALA A 10 -2.68 -10.86 10.65
C ALA A 10 -3.41 -11.32 9.37
N ILE A 11 -3.56 -10.44 8.38
CA ILE A 11 -4.16 -10.76 7.06
C ILE A 11 -3.34 -11.86 6.37
N CYS A 12 -2.02 -11.72 6.36
CA CYS A 12 -1.11 -12.71 5.76
C CYS A 12 -1.08 -14.05 6.53
N ARG A 13 -1.45 -14.07 7.82
CA ARG A 13 -1.50 -15.30 8.63
C ARG A 13 -2.84 -16.02 8.59
N SER A 14 -3.95 -15.28 8.58
CA SER A 14 -5.29 -15.86 8.64
C SER A 14 -5.73 -16.45 7.29
N ASN A 15 -5.27 -15.86 6.19
CA ASN A 15 -5.75 -16.21 4.85
C ASN A 15 -4.92 -17.31 4.16
N LYS A 16 -4.52 -18.36 4.90
CA LYS A 16 -3.74 -19.48 4.32
C LYS A 16 -4.53 -20.23 3.24
N ASN A 17 -5.85 -20.37 3.42
CA ASN A 17 -6.73 -21.14 2.54
C ASN A 17 -7.34 -20.32 1.40
N LEU A 18 -7.32 -18.98 1.50
CA LEU A 18 -7.94 -18.12 0.49
C LEU A 18 -7.06 -17.99 -0.78
N PRO A 19 -7.67 -17.76 -1.95
CA PRO A 19 -6.93 -17.42 -3.16
C PRO A 19 -6.08 -16.16 -2.94
N LEU A 20 -4.89 -16.11 -3.56
CA LEU A 20 -3.94 -15.02 -3.36
C LEU A 20 -4.54 -13.65 -3.73
N ASP A 21 -5.41 -13.64 -4.75
CA ASP A 21 -6.10 -12.44 -5.21
C ASP A 21 -6.88 -11.76 -4.08
N VAL A 22 -7.70 -12.51 -3.35
CA VAL A 22 -8.49 -12.00 -2.22
C VAL A 22 -7.59 -11.42 -1.14
N VAL A 23 -6.45 -12.07 -0.86
CA VAL A 23 -5.47 -11.56 0.10
C VAL A 23 -4.87 -10.24 -0.36
N LEU A 24 -4.47 -10.13 -1.64
CA LEU A 24 -3.95 -8.89 -2.19
C LEU A 24 -4.99 -7.78 -2.21
N GLN A 25 -6.25 -8.07 -2.55
CA GLN A 25 -7.33 -7.09 -2.54
C GLN A 25 -7.57 -6.53 -1.12
N HIS A 26 -7.61 -7.42 -0.12
CA HIS A 26 -7.74 -7.00 1.29
C HIS A 26 -6.54 -6.14 1.73
N LEU A 27 -5.32 -6.55 1.39
CA LEU A 27 -4.12 -5.77 1.68
C LEU A 27 -4.15 -4.41 0.99
N ASN A 28 -4.54 -4.36 -0.28
CA ASN A 28 -4.64 -3.14 -1.06
C ASN A 28 -5.64 -2.15 -0.45
N ARG A 29 -6.82 -2.62 0.00
CA ARG A 29 -7.81 -1.76 0.66
C ARG A 29 -7.26 -1.15 1.95
N VAL A 30 -6.63 -1.97 2.80
CA VAL A 30 -6.03 -1.52 4.06
C VAL A 30 -4.87 -0.55 3.81
N LEU A 31 -3.99 -0.86 2.86
CA LEU A 31 -2.85 -0.02 2.51
C LEU A 31 -3.30 1.32 1.95
N ARG A 32 -4.24 1.33 0.99
CA ARG A 32 -4.76 2.57 0.40
C ARG A 32 -5.38 3.49 1.44
N GLY A 33 -6.21 2.95 2.34
CA GLY A 33 -6.81 3.73 3.42
C GLY A 33 -5.75 4.31 4.36
N TRP A 34 -4.77 3.49 4.75
CA TRP A 34 -3.70 3.92 5.63
C TRP A 34 -2.80 4.98 4.99
N THR A 35 -2.35 4.78 3.74
CA THR A 35 -1.53 5.77 3.04
C THR A 35 -2.30 7.06 2.79
N ALA A 36 -3.59 6.99 2.46
CA ALA A 36 -4.41 8.18 2.25
C ALA A 36 -4.57 9.03 3.52
N TYR A 37 -4.69 8.42 4.69
CA TYR A 37 -4.75 9.12 5.98
C TYR A 37 -3.41 9.76 6.33
N PHE A 38 -2.32 9.01 6.14
CA PHE A 38 -0.99 9.39 6.57
C PHE A 38 -0.21 10.24 5.54
N ARG A 39 -0.75 10.47 4.33
CA ARG A 39 -0.05 11.19 3.23
C ARG A 39 0.46 12.58 3.61
N PHE A 40 -0.18 13.25 4.58
CA PHE A 40 0.14 14.63 4.97
C PHE A 40 1.16 14.74 6.11
N GLY A 41 1.41 13.66 6.85
CA GLY A 41 2.13 13.72 8.12
C GLY A 41 3.35 12.80 8.23
N VAL A 42 3.56 11.87 7.29
CA VAL A 42 4.74 10.98 7.30
C VAL A 42 5.60 11.13 6.06
N SER A 43 6.89 10.99 6.31
CA SER A 43 7.95 11.08 5.31
C SER A 43 7.96 9.88 4.37
N PHE A 44 8.54 10.10 3.19
CA PHE A 44 8.79 9.07 2.18
C PHE A 44 9.56 7.85 2.71
N ALA A 45 10.46 8.04 3.68
CA ALA A 45 11.20 6.96 4.35
C ALA A 45 10.28 5.92 5.01
N THR A 46 9.20 6.38 5.65
CA THR A 46 8.20 5.53 6.30
C THR A 46 7.43 4.71 5.26
N PHE A 47 7.04 5.31 4.14
CA PHE A 47 6.39 4.57 3.04
C PHE A 47 7.34 3.57 2.38
N SER A 48 8.62 3.92 2.23
CA SER A 48 9.64 3.01 1.70
C SER A 48 9.86 1.79 2.61
N TYR A 49 9.91 2.00 3.92
CA TYR A 49 9.99 0.90 4.88
C TYR A 49 8.75 0.00 4.83
N LEU A 50 7.56 0.61 4.78
CA LEU A 50 6.31 -0.14 4.67
C LEU A 50 6.25 -0.96 3.37
N ARG A 51 6.71 -0.40 2.25
CA ARG A 51 6.82 -1.09 0.96
C ARG A 51 7.63 -2.37 1.08
N ALA A 52 8.83 -2.28 1.68
CA ALA A 52 9.69 -3.45 1.90
C ALA A 52 9.03 -4.48 2.83
N TYR A 53 8.42 -4.03 3.92
CA TYR A 53 7.74 -4.90 4.88
C TYR A 53 6.57 -5.68 4.26
N VAL A 54 5.69 -4.99 3.51
CA VAL A 54 4.56 -5.61 2.83
C VAL A 54 5.06 -6.65 1.83
N TRP A 55 6.07 -6.30 1.03
CA TRP A 55 6.65 -7.20 0.04
C TRP A 55 7.20 -8.49 0.68
N GLN A 56 7.96 -8.38 1.77
CA GLN A 56 8.47 -9.55 2.51
C GLN A 56 7.33 -10.43 3.02
N ARG A 57 6.26 -9.83 3.58
CA ARG A 57 5.11 -10.58 4.11
C ARG A 57 4.31 -11.27 3.02
N VAL A 58 4.06 -10.60 1.91
CA VAL A 58 3.34 -11.20 0.77
C VAL A 58 4.15 -12.34 0.16
N THR A 59 5.45 -12.14 -0.05
CA THR A 59 6.34 -13.19 -0.58
C THR A 59 6.40 -14.39 0.36
N ALA A 60 6.49 -14.17 1.68
CA ALA A 60 6.42 -15.24 2.66
C ALA A 60 5.06 -15.96 2.68
N CYS A 61 3.96 -15.26 2.39
CA CYS A 61 2.64 -15.89 2.23
C CYS A 61 2.61 -16.81 1.01
N ILE A 62 3.08 -16.32 -0.13
CA ILE A 62 3.13 -17.06 -1.39
C ILE A 62 4.00 -18.31 -1.23
N ARG A 63 5.20 -18.17 -0.65
CA ARG A 63 6.11 -19.29 -0.40
C ARG A 63 5.51 -20.34 0.53
N ARG A 64 4.83 -19.91 1.61
CA ARG A 64 4.14 -20.84 2.53
C ARG A 64 2.99 -21.59 1.85
N LYS A 65 2.30 -20.96 0.90
CA LYS A 65 1.19 -21.59 0.17
C LYS A 65 1.68 -22.61 -0.86
N HIS A 66 2.89 -22.44 -1.37
CA HIS A 66 3.45 -23.29 -2.42
C HIS A 66 4.81 -23.87 -2.01
N PRO A 67 4.86 -24.75 -1.00
CA PRO A 67 6.12 -25.31 -0.51
C PRO A 67 6.85 -26.16 -1.58
N LYS A 68 6.10 -26.74 -2.53
CA LYS A 68 6.65 -27.59 -3.61
C LYS A 68 7.05 -26.82 -4.87
N MET A 69 6.71 -25.53 -5.00
CA MET A 69 7.05 -24.75 -6.19
C MET A 69 8.43 -24.10 -6.05
N ASN A 70 9.22 -24.16 -7.12
CA ASN A 70 10.50 -23.47 -7.19
C ASN A 70 10.29 -21.94 -7.22
N CYS A 71 11.21 -21.17 -6.64
CA CYS A 71 11.26 -19.71 -6.74
C CYS A 71 11.12 -19.20 -8.18
N LYS A 72 11.71 -19.90 -9.17
CA LYS A 72 11.54 -19.56 -10.61
C LYS A 72 10.08 -19.67 -11.06
N GLN A 73 9.36 -20.72 -10.63
CA GLN A 73 7.95 -20.93 -10.97
C GLN A 73 7.06 -19.91 -10.24
N LEU A 74 7.36 -19.61 -8.97
CA LEU A 74 6.67 -18.56 -8.23
C LEU A 74 6.84 -17.19 -8.89
N ARG A 75 8.06 -16.85 -9.32
CA ARG A 75 8.36 -15.59 -10.03
C ARG A 75 7.56 -15.47 -11.33
N ARG A 76 7.52 -16.54 -12.13
CA ARG A 76 6.74 -16.56 -13.39
C ARG A 76 5.24 -16.41 -13.15
N ARG A 77 4.71 -17.08 -12.12
CA ARG A 77 3.26 -17.13 -11.87
C ARG A 77 2.71 -15.90 -11.14
N TYR A 78 3.46 -15.35 -10.18
CA TYR A 78 2.95 -14.36 -9.23
C TYR A 78 3.67 -13.02 -9.27
N PHE A 79 4.75 -12.88 -10.04
CA PHE A 79 5.49 -11.63 -10.09
C PHE A 79 5.63 -11.08 -11.52
N GLY A 80 5.06 -11.74 -12.53
CA GLY A 80 4.99 -11.23 -13.91
C GLY A 80 6.35 -10.84 -14.51
N GLY A 81 7.45 -11.45 -14.03
CA GLY A 81 8.81 -11.10 -14.45
C GLY A 81 9.46 -9.92 -13.70
N ARG A 82 8.70 -9.14 -12.93
CA ARG A 82 9.24 -8.16 -11.96
C ARG A 82 9.41 -8.81 -10.59
N TRP A 83 9.88 -8.06 -9.61
CA TRP A 83 9.92 -8.47 -8.20
C TRP A 83 8.73 -7.94 -7.41
N TRP A 84 7.65 -7.52 -8.07
CA TRP A 84 6.45 -7.02 -7.43
C TRP A 84 5.27 -7.98 -7.67
N PRO A 85 4.51 -8.37 -6.63
CA PRO A 85 3.50 -9.41 -6.77
C PRO A 85 2.29 -8.92 -7.59
N VAL A 86 1.99 -9.66 -8.64
CA VAL A 86 0.89 -9.48 -9.58
C VAL A 86 0.16 -10.81 -9.66
N THR A 87 -1.14 -10.81 -9.38
CA THR A 87 -1.94 -12.03 -9.54
C THR A 87 -2.33 -12.24 -11.00
N ALA A 88 -2.59 -13.48 -11.39
CA ALA A 88 -3.05 -13.84 -12.74
C ALA A 88 -4.32 -13.09 -13.18
N THR A 89 -5.13 -12.61 -12.23
CA THR A 89 -6.32 -11.78 -12.45
C THR A 89 -6.01 -10.30 -12.69
N GLY A 90 -4.74 -9.90 -12.74
CA GLY A 90 -4.31 -8.51 -12.94
C GLY A 90 -4.26 -7.67 -11.66
N THR A 91 -4.62 -8.24 -10.50
CA THR A 91 -4.51 -7.54 -9.21
C THR A 91 -3.05 -7.37 -8.81
N THR A 92 -2.55 -6.14 -8.94
CA THR A 92 -1.22 -5.73 -8.50
C THR A 92 -1.25 -5.28 -7.05
N LEU A 93 -0.22 -5.63 -6.27
CA LEU A 93 -0.07 -5.11 -4.92
C LEU A 93 0.10 -3.58 -4.95
N PHE A 94 -0.61 -2.87 -4.08
CA PHE A 94 -0.50 -1.42 -3.96
C PHE A 94 0.88 -1.04 -3.43
N ASN A 95 1.58 -0.17 -4.14
CA ASN A 95 2.87 0.34 -3.71
C ASN A 95 2.68 1.56 -2.79
N PRO A 96 3.06 1.49 -1.50
CA PRO A 96 2.88 2.60 -0.58
C PRO A 96 3.65 3.87 -0.94
N THR A 97 4.76 3.76 -1.69
CA THR A 97 5.53 4.93 -2.12
C THR A 97 4.81 5.74 -3.20
N ASP A 98 3.94 5.10 -3.98
CA ASP A 98 3.20 5.75 -5.08
C ASP A 98 2.09 6.66 -4.54
N ALA A 99 1.68 6.46 -3.28
CA ALA A 99 0.72 7.35 -2.62
C ALA A 99 1.24 8.79 -2.49
N GLY A 100 2.57 8.97 -2.53
CA GLY A 100 3.23 10.25 -2.35
C GLY A 100 3.09 10.82 -0.93
N THR A 101 4.02 11.70 -0.57
CA THR A 101 3.84 12.59 0.60
C THR A 101 3.33 13.91 0.06
N ALA A 102 2.10 14.30 0.43
CA ALA A 102 1.58 15.61 0.12
C ALA A 102 1.99 16.56 1.25
N ARG A 103 2.74 17.63 0.95
CA ARG A 103 2.95 18.70 1.94
C ARG A 103 1.61 19.38 2.20
N TYR A 104 1.36 19.70 3.46
CA TYR A 104 0.18 20.50 3.82
C TYR A 104 0.31 21.88 3.17
N TYR A 105 -0.45 22.12 2.12
CA TYR A 105 -0.63 23.47 1.60
C TYR A 105 -1.64 24.17 2.50
N TYR A 106 -1.23 25.31 3.07
CA TYR A 106 -2.07 26.11 3.93
C TYR A 106 -3.27 26.63 3.13
N ARG A 107 -4.42 25.96 3.29
CA ARG A 107 -5.64 26.15 2.47
C ARG A 107 -6.15 27.60 2.45
N ARG A 108 -5.89 28.39 3.49
CA ARG A 108 -6.36 29.78 3.60
C ARG A 108 -5.68 30.74 2.60
N ALA A 109 -4.55 30.37 2.00
CA ALA A 109 -3.84 31.25 1.04
C ALA A 109 -4.39 31.22 -0.40
N GLN A 110 -5.29 30.27 -0.74
CA GLN A 110 -5.75 30.05 -2.12
C GLN A 110 -7.27 30.14 -2.31
N VAL A 111 -8.03 30.43 -1.26
CA VAL A 111 -9.47 30.69 -1.40
C VAL A 111 -9.64 32.20 -1.52
N SER A 112 -10.09 32.66 -2.69
CA SER A 112 -10.65 34.01 -2.82
C SER A 112 -11.80 34.13 -1.82
N SER A 113 -11.67 35.04 -0.86
CA SER A 113 -12.74 35.31 0.10
C SER A 113 -14.00 35.77 -0.66
N PRO A 114 -15.18 35.20 -0.37
CA PRO A 114 -16.43 35.60 -1.03
C PRO A 114 -16.97 36.96 -0.54
N TRP A 115 -16.33 37.56 0.46
CA TRP A 115 -16.72 38.85 1.01
C TRP A 115 -15.92 39.97 0.34
N PRO A 116 -16.57 41.05 -0.14
CA PRO A 116 -15.86 42.20 -0.67
C PRO A 116 -15.01 42.82 0.45
N GLU A 117 -13.71 43.00 0.21
CA GLU A 117 -12.85 43.80 1.08
C GLU A 117 -13.43 45.21 1.12
N ALA A 118 -13.84 45.66 2.31
CA ALA A 118 -14.38 47.00 2.49
C ALA A 118 -13.32 48.00 2.01
N ALA A 119 -13.65 48.73 0.94
CA ALA A 119 -12.81 49.76 0.38
C ALA A 119 -12.46 50.76 1.50
N ALA A 120 -11.18 50.84 1.85
CA ALA A 120 -10.66 51.83 2.77
C ALA A 120 -10.86 53.23 2.15
N ALA A 121 -11.52 54.10 2.90
CA ALA A 121 -11.73 55.52 2.58
C ALA A 121 -10.52 56.38 2.96
#